data_AF-A0A520QZS2-F1
#
_entry.id   AF-A0A520QZS2-F1
#
_cell.length_a   1.000
_cell.length_b   1.000
_cell.length_c   1.000
_cell.angle_alpha   90.00
_cell.angle_beta   90.00
_cell.angle_gamma   90.00
#
_symmetry.space_group_name_H-M   'P 1'
#
loop_
_entity.id
_entity.type
_entity.pdbx_description
1 polymer ?
#
loop_
_entity_poly.entity_id
_entity_poly.type
_entity_poly.pdbx_seq_one_letter_code
_entity_poly.pdbx_strand_id
1 'polypeptide(L)'
;MDSAMVPKIFFQTLHPWQIDHRDDIGFQFRLIHCASWSATIIFLISACACAENIRPDKNNSQQTALTFNQHIRPILSEHCFACHGPDEANREAGLRLDQPVSATALLDSGTHAIVPNKPTESEIIARTTSDDTDLVMPPPSAKLGQLSLSDIAILKQWITDGATYEPHWAFLAPKKPKSTPPASHPIDDIVSRHLSKHGLQLQQKASRTTLLRRATFDLTGLPPTATEVESFQANSSPDAYRKLLDRLLQSPRYGERMASDWLDIARYSDSYGFQRDTPRPTMWPWRDWVIKSFNDNIPWDNFVLWQLAGDLLPDATQEQMLATAFNRLHQQENEGGSVAEEYRVRYV
;
A
#
# COMPACT_ATOMS: atom_id res chain seq x y z
N MET A 1 42.16 -37.56 -0.30
CA MET A 1 41.68 -37.43 1.10
C MET A 1 40.49 -36.50 1.08
N ASP A 2 39.35 -37.14 0.80
CA ASP A 2 38.01 -36.93 1.30
C ASP A 2 37.34 -35.55 1.18
N SER A 3 36.73 -35.38 0.01
CA SER A 3 35.52 -34.59 -0.21
C SER A 3 34.34 -35.25 0.51
N ALA A 4 33.82 -34.62 1.57
CA ALA A 4 32.58 -35.03 2.23
C ALA A 4 31.37 -34.44 1.48
N MET A 5 30.62 -35.34 0.85
CA MET A 5 29.34 -35.11 0.19
C MET A 5 28.27 -34.61 1.18
N VAL A 6 27.59 -33.52 0.84
CA VAL A 6 26.29 -33.16 1.44
C VAL A 6 25.21 -34.05 0.81
N PRO A 7 24.42 -34.82 1.59
CA PRO A 7 23.39 -35.70 1.03
C PRO A 7 22.24 -34.93 0.39
N LYS A 8 21.92 -35.29 -0.86
CA LYS A 8 20.84 -34.79 -1.72
C LYS A 8 19.40 -35.06 -1.22
N ILE A 9 19.16 -35.22 0.08
CA ILE A 9 17.85 -35.66 0.63
C ILE A 9 16.98 -34.49 1.12
N PHE A 10 17.48 -33.25 1.12
CA PHE A 10 16.72 -32.11 1.66
C PHE A 10 15.69 -31.49 0.69
N PHE A 11 15.65 -31.89 -0.58
CA PHE A 11 14.73 -31.33 -1.59
C PHE A 11 13.58 -32.27 -2.02
N GLN A 12 13.41 -33.45 -1.40
CA GLN A 12 12.41 -34.43 -1.82
C GLN A 12 11.14 -34.54 -0.95
N THR A 13 10.92 -33.66 0.03
CA THR A 13 9.74 -33.73 0.93
C THR A 13 8.73 -32.59 0.77
N LEU A 14 8.83 -31.75 -0.27
CA LEU A 14 7.86 -30.67 -0.54
C LEU A 14 7.07 -30.82 -1.85
N HIS A 15 7.14 -31.98 -2.52
CA HIS A 15 6.52 -32.21 -3.83
C HIS A 15 5.35 -33.23 -3.93
N PRO A 16 4.77 -33.82 -2.85
CA PRO A 16 3.55 -34.63 -3.00
C PRO A 16 2.26 -33.99 -2.48
N TRP A 17 2.19 -32.68 -2.16
CA TRP A 17 0.94 -32.05 -1.68
C TRP A 17 0.19 -31.20 -2.73
N GLN A 18 0.64 -31.20 -3.99
CA GLN A 18 0.02 -30.39 -5.06
C GLN A 18 -0.52 -31.20 -6.25
N ILE A 19 -0.57 -32.53 -6.16
CA ILE A 19 -1.12 -33.40 -7.21
C ILE A 19 -2.00 -34.45 -6.54
N ASP A 20 -3.26 -34.15 -6.28
CA ASP A 20 -4.24 -35.21 -6.00
C ASP A 20 -5.68 -34.89 -6.42
N HIS A 21 -5.99 -33.78 -7.11
CA HIS A 21 -7.39 -33.44 -7.45
C HIS A 21 -7.57 -33.02 -8.92
N ARG A 22 -6.74 -33.51 -9.86
CA ARG A 22 -6.87 -33.17 -11.29
C ARG A 22 -7.13 -34.31 -12.28
N ASP A 23 -7.07 -35.57 -11.88
CA ASP A 23 -7.06 -36.68 -12.85
C ASP A 23 -8.32 -37.60 -12.85
N ASP A 24 -9.39 -37.27 -12.12
CA ASP A 24 -10.60 -38.11 -12.06
C ASP A 24 -11.76 -37.63 -12.96
N ILE A 25 -11.47 -36.85 -14.01
CA ILE A 25 -12.46 -36.48 -15.03
C ILE A 25 -11.97 -36.93 -16.40
N GLY A 26 -12.06 -38.23 -16.64
CA GLY A 26 -11.84 -38.80 -17.96
C GLY A 26 -12.29 -40.26 -18.04
N PHE A 27 -13.22 -40.52 -18.96
CA PHE A 27 -13.62 -41.84 -19.49
C PHE A 27 -14.69 -42.66 -18.77
N GLN A 28 -15.95 -42.23 -18.90
CA GLN A 28 -17.08 -43.13 -19.21
C GLN A 28 -18.08 -42.40 -20.12
N PHE A 29 -17.83 -42.33 -21.42
CA PHE A 29 -18.85 -41.96 -22.41
C PHE A 29 -18.80 -42.89 -23.62
N ARG A 30 -19.58 -43.97 -23.55
CA ARG A 30 -20.16 -44.59 -24.74
C ARG A 30 -21.63 -44.90 -24.47
N LEU A 31 -22.45 -44.52 -25.45
CA LEU A 31 -23.84 -44.93 -25.68
C LEU A 31 -24.89 -44.32 -24.73
N ILE A 32 -25.48 -43.20 -25.13
CA ILE A 32 -26.95 -42.99 -25.19
C ILE A 32 -27.21 -41.93 -26.27
N HIS A 33 -28.07 -42.29 -27.21
CA HIS A 33 -28.41 -41.56 -28.42
C HIS A 33 -29.39 -40.40 -28.18
N CYS A 34 -29.12 -39.29 -28.85
CA CYS A 34 -30.04 -38.41 -29.59
C CYS A 34 -31.30 -37.79 -28.94
N ALA A 35 -31.61 -38.00 -27.66
CA ALA A 35 -32.85 -37.43 -27.07
C ALA A 35 -32.64 -36.24 -26.11
N SER A 36 -31.40 -35.77 -25.87
CA SER A 36 -31.14 -34.73 -24.86
C SER A 36 -30.84 -33.33 -25.40
N TRP A 37 -30.61 -33.15 -26.70
CA TRP A 37 -30.17 -31.86 -27.25
C TRP A 37 -31.26 -30.78 -27.31
N SER A 38 -32.53 -31.16 -27.31
CA SER A 38 -33.65 -30.20 -27.30
C SER A 38 -33.90 -29.61 -25.91
N ALA A 39 -33.59 -30.35 -24.83
CA ALA A 39 -33.81 -29.89 -23.46
C ALA A 39 -32.71 -28.95 -22.97
N THR A 40 -31.48 -29.10 -23.46
CA THR A 40 -30.34 -28.24 -23.07
C THR A 40 -30.41 -26.84 -23.70
N ILE A 41 -30.98 -26.72 -24.90
CA ILE A 41 -31.15 -25.41 -25.58
C ILE A 41 -32.25 -24.58 -24.90
N ILE A 42 -33.34 -25.20 -24.43
CA ILE A 42 -34.41 -24.50 -23.71
C ILE A 42 -33.93 -24.03 -22.32
N PHE A 43 -33.06 -24.80 -21.65
CA PHE A 43 -32.47 -24.38 -20.37
C PHE A 43 -31.45 -23.23 -20.52
N LEU A 44 -30.70 -23.19 -21.63
CA LEU A 44 -29.76 -22.10 -21.92
C LEU A 44 -30.48 -20.79 -22.33
N ILE A 45 -31.60 -20.86 -23.05
CA ILE A 45 -32.40 -19.67 -23.40
C ILE A 45 -33.16 -19.13 -22.16
N SER A 46 -33.64 -20.01 -21.28
CA SER A 46 -34.28 -19.57 -20.01
C SER A 46 -33.27 -19.04 -18.98
N ALA A 47 -32.00 -19.47 -19.03
CA ALA A 47 -30.93 -18.92 -18.20
C ALA A 47 -30.43 -17.54 -18.72
N CYS A 48 -30.50 -17.29 -20.03
CA CYS A 48 -30.20 -15.97 -20.61
C CYS A 48 -31.30 -14.93 -20.35
N ALA A 49 -32.58 -15.34 -20.23
CA ALA A 49 -33.69 -14.42 -19.94
C ALA A 49 -33.78 -13.99 -18.46
N CYS A 50 -33.05 -14.64 -17.55
CA CYS A 50 -32.99 -14.28 -16.12
C CYS A 50 -31.72 -13.49 -15.73
N ALA A 51 -30.80 -13.27 -16.66
CA ALA A 51 -29.57 -12.50 -16.41
C ALA A 51 -29.72 -10.99 -16.72
N GLU A 52 -30.87 -10.56 -17.21
CA GLU A 52 -31.16 -9.16 -17.56
C GLU A 52 -32.05 -8.51 -16.50
N ASN A 53 -31.49 -8.28 -15.31
CA ASN A 53 -31.97 -7.23 -14.37
C ASN A 53 -31.01 -7.04 -13.19
N ILE A 54 -29.70 -6.99 -13.43
CA ILE A 54 -28.82 -6.24 -12.52
C ILE A 54 -29.00 -4.77 -12.89
N ARG A 55 -30.10 -4.18 -12.41
CA ARG A 55 -30.22 -2.73 -12.37
C ARG A 55 -29.10 -2.24 -11.46
N PRO A 56 -28.28 -1.25 -11.87
CA PRO A 56 -27.40 -0.59 -10.92
C PRO A 56 -28.27 -0.09 -9.77
N ASP A 57 -27.90 -0.49 -8.56
CA ASP A 57 -28.62 -0.15 -7.34
C ASP A 57 -28.65 1.38 -7.20
N LYS A 58 -29.73 2.01 -7.68
CA LYS A 58 -29.92 3.47 -7.64
C LYS A 58 -30.28 3.98 -6.24
N ASN A 59 -30.22 3.14 -5.21
CA ASN A 59 -30.66 3.46 -3.85
C ASN A 59 -29.61 3.12 -2.80
N ASN A 60 -28.43 3.73 -2.90
CA ASN A 60 -27.63 3.99 -1.72
C ASN A 60 -27.02 5.40 -1.77
N SER A 61 -27.89 6.39 -2.00
CA SER A 61 -27.58 7.80 -1.83
C SER A 61 -27.56 8.16 -0.33
N GLN A 62 -26.63 7.59 0.42
CA GLN A 62 -25.86 8.46 1.29
C GLN A 62 -24.90 9.17 0.36
N GLN A 63 -25.26 10.37 -0.09
CA GLN A 63 -24.34 11.26 -0.81
C GLN A 63 -23.11 11.42 0.08
N THR A 64 -22.08 10.62 -0.15
CA THR A 64 -20.75 10.87 0.38
C THR A 64 -20.34 12.20 -0.22
N ALA A 65 -20.16 13.20 0.64
CA ALA A 65 -19.68 14.52 0.23
C ALA A 65 -18.46 14.36 -0.68
N LEU A 66 -18.41 15.13 -1.77
CA LEU A 66 -17.25 15.13 -2.65
C LEU A 66 -16.04 15.60 -1.86
N THR A 67 -14.95 14.83 -1.96
CA THR A 67 -13.67 15.13 -1.32
C THR A 67 -12.61 15.36 -2.38
N PHE A 68 -11.69 16.27 -2.11
CA PHE A 68 -10.64 16.62 -3.06
C PHE A 68 -9.77 15.40 -3.38
N ASN A 69 -9.33 14.66 -2.36
CA ASN A 69 -8.40 13.54 -2.57
C ASN A 69 -9.01 12.33 -3.30
N GLN A 70 -10.29 12.04 -3.10
CA GLN A 70 -10.90 10.85 -3.71
C GLN A 70 -11.50 11.13 -5.09
N HIS A 71 -12.01 12.35 -5.31
CA HIS A 71 -12.79 12.65 -6.51
C HIS A 71 -12.10 13.67 -7.43
N ILE A 72 -11.38 14.66 -6.91
CA ILE A 72 -10.87 15.79 -7.71
C ILE A 72 -9.42 15.59 -8.11
N ARG A 73 -8.55 15.27 -7.14
CA ARG A 73 -7.13 15.06 -7.36
C ARG A 73 -6.86 13.99 -8.43
N PRO A 74 -7.58 12.85 -8.51
CA PRO A 74 -7.39 11.89 -9.60
C PRO A 74 -7.67 12.49 -10.97
N ILE A 75 -8.79 13.20 -11.13
CA ILE A 75 -9.16 13.89 -12.39
C ILE A 75 -8.05 14.87 -12.80
N LEU A 76 -7.62 15.73 -11.87
CA LEU A 76 -6.58 16.73 -12.15
C LEU A 76 -5.21 16.07 -12.42
N SER A 77 -4.88 15.00 -11.70
CA SER A 77 -3.62 14.27 -11.88
C SER A 77 -3.54 13.56 -13.22
N GLU A 78 -4.65 13.00 -13.68
CA GLU A 78 -4.73 12.27 -14.94
C GLU A 78 -4.78 13.23 -16.13
N HIS A 79 -5.56 14.30 -16.03
CA HIS A 79 -5.88 15.14 -17.18
C HIS A 79 -5.17 16.51 -17.21
N CYS A 80 -4.62 16.99 -16.09
CA CYS A 80 -4.19 18.40 -16.00
C CYS A 80 -2.74 18.59 -15.53
N PHE A 81 -2.24 17.80 -14.57
CA PHE A 81 -0.96 18.08 -13.90
C PHE A 81 0.29 17.92 -14.79
N ALA A 82 0.17 17.24 -15.94
CA ALA A 82 1.28 17.16 -16.89
C ALA A 82 1.69 18.56 -17.41
N CYS A 83 0.71 19.43 -17.72
CA CYS A 83 0.95 20.78 -18.24
C CYS A 83 0.68 21.89 -17.20
N HIS A 84 -0.11 21.61 -16.16
CA HIS A 84 -0.51 22.60 -15.15
C HIS A 84 -0.21 22.14 -13.72
N GLY A 85 0.89 21.40 -13.55
CA GLY A 85 1.33 20.82 -12.28
C GLY A 85 2.76 21.21 -11.90
N PRO A 86 3.43 20.41 -11.04
CA PRO A 86 4.70 20.80 -10.43
C PRO A 86 5.88 20.87 -11.40
N ASP A 87 5.82 20.19 -12.54
CA ASP A 87 6.88 20.25 -13.55
C ASP A 87 6.94 21.65 -14.18
N GLU A 88 8.04 22.36 -13.95
CA GLU A 88 8.23 23.71 -14.48
C GLU A 88 8.59 23.71 -15.97
N ALA A 89 9.29 22.68 -16.44
CA ALA A 89 9.80 22.63 -17.80
C ALA A 89 8.68 22.47 -18.84
N ASN A 90 7.59 21.81 -18.45
CA ASN A 90 6.41 21.55 -19.29
C ASN A 90 5.21 22.42 -18.89
N ARG A 91 5.40 23.43 -18.01
CA ARG A 91 4.30 24.20 -17.44
C ARG A 91 3.75 25.21 -18.42
N GLU A 92 2.46 25.13 -18.67
CA GLU A 92 1.73 26.08 -19.52
C GLU A 92 1.02 27.15 -18.68
N ALA A 93 0.99 28.37 -19.22
CA ALA A 93 0.31 29.54 -18.64
C ALA A 93 0.71 29.91 -17.19
N GLY A 94 1.86 29.40 -16.71
CA GLY A 94 2.29 29.59 -15.32
C GLY A 94 1.34 29.00 -14.27
N LEU A 95 0.35 28.19 -14.69
CA LEU A 95 -0.75 27.72 -13.85
C LEU A 95 -0.35 26.47 -13.05
N ARG A 96 -0.66 26.48 -11.75
CA ARG A 96 -0.49 25.33 -10.84
C ARG A 96 -1.82 24.91 -10.26
N LEU A 97 -2.47 23.95 -10.91
CA LEU A 97 -3.74 23.36 -10.43
C LEU A 97 -3.54 22.46 -9.21
N ASP A 98 -2.32 22.03 -8.92
CA ASP A 98 -1.96 21.27 -7.72
C ASP A 98 -1.84 22.15 -6.46
N GLN A 99 -1.80 23.47 -6.62
CA GLN A 99 -1.68 24.44 -5.52
C GLN A 99 -2.91 25.35 -5.44
N PRO A 100 -3.62 25.40 -4.30
CA PRO A 100 -4.87 26.17 -4.19
C PRO A 100 -4.69 27.67 -4.46
N VAL A 101 -3.57 28.24 -3.99
CA VAL A 101 -3.28 29.68 -4.14
C VAL A 101 -3.07 30.04 -5.61
N SER A 102 -2.32 29.23 -6.37
CA SER A 102 -2.09 29.49 -7.79
C SER A 102 -3.33 29.17 -8.64
N ALA A 103 -4.05 28.08 -8.34
CA ALA A 103 -5.25 27.71 -9.06
C ALA A 103 -6.37 28.76 -8.98
N THR A 104 -6.37 29.58 -7.93
CA THR A 104 -7.34 30.68 -7.71
C THR A 104 -6.76 32.07 -7.98
N ALA A 105 -5.47 32.18 -8.33
CA ALA A 105 -4.84 33.44 -8.66
C ALA A 105 -5.31 33.97 -10.02
N LEU A 106 -5.17 35.29 -10.21
CA LEU A 106 -5.36 35.92 -11.51
C LEU A 106 -4.22 35.49 -12.43
N LEU A 107 -4.56 34.96 -13.60
CA LEU A 107 -3.62 34.57 -14.64
C LEU A 107 -3.30 35.76 -15.56
N ASP A 108 -2.23 35.64 -16.33
CA ASP A 108 -1.83 36.66 -17.32
C ASP A 108 -2.91 36.93 -18.38
N SER A 109 -3.82 35.97 -18.60
CA SER A 109 -5.02 36.12 -19.44
C SER A 109 -6.06 37.08 -18.87
N GLY A 110 -5.90 37.55 -17.63
CA GLY A 110 -6.89 38.36 -16.92
C GLY A 110 -8.06 37.54 -16.35
N THR A 111 -7.94 36.20 -16.33
CA THR A 111 -8.97 35.28 -15.82
C THR A 111 -8.43 34.43 -14.67
N HIS A 112 -9.32 33.70 -13.99
CA HIS A 112 -8.96 32.75 -12.93
C HIS A 112 -9.26 31.33 -13.41
N ALA A 113 -8.33 30.39 -13.18
CA ALA A 113 -8.58 28.98 -13.51
C ALA A 113 -9.75 28.42 -12.69
N ILE A 114 -9.79 28.73 -11.39
CA ILE A 114 -10.84 28.33 -10.47
C ILE A 114 -11.33 29.55 -9.69
N VAL A 115 -12.64 29.78 -9.70
CA VAL A 115 -13.32 30.76 -8.87
C VAL A 115 -14.25 30.03 -7.90
N PRO A 116 -13.89 29.94 -6.60
CA PRO A 116 -14.72 29.27 -5.61
C PRO A 116 -16.17 29.75 -5.61
N ASN A 117 -17.12 28.81 -5.53
CA ASN A 117 -18.57 29.01 -5.57
C ASN A 117 -19.12 29.51 -6.92
N LYS A 118 -18.28 29.68 -7.94
CA LYS A 118 -18.65 30.29 -9.23
C LYS A 118 -18.15 29.43 -10.40
N PRO A 119 -18.76 28.25 -10.65
CA PRO A 119 -18.33 27.36 -11.72
C PRO A 119 -18.41 27.98 -13.11
N THR A 120 -19.34 28.90 -13.35
CA THR A 120 -19.48 29.61 -14.64
C THR A 120 -18.43 30.69 -14.88
N GLU A 121 -17.77 31.17 -13.81
CA GLU A 121 -16.66 32.13 -13.89
C GLU A 121 -15.29 31.42 -13.84
N SER A 122 -15.28 30.09 -13.72
CA SER A 122 -14.06 29.28 -13.61
C SER A 122 -13.62 28.78 -14.97
N GLU A 123 -12.45 29.22 -15.43
CA GLU A 123 -11.93 28.90 -16.76
C GLU A 123 -11.74 27.38 -16.97
N ILE A 124 -11.41 26.63 -15.92
CA ILE A 124 -11.28 25.16 -16.01
C ILE A 124 -12.57 24.50 -16.53
N ILE A 125 -13.75 25.04 -16.18
CA ILE A 125 -15.02 24.52 -16.66
C ILE A 125 -15.23 24.91 -18.12
N ALA A 126 -14.97 26.17 -18.48
CA ALA A 126 -15.11 26.64 -19.86
C ALA A 126 -14.21 25.83 -20.83
N ARG A 127 -12.96 25.58 -20.42
CA ARG A 127 -11.96 24.86 -21.22
C ARG A 127 -12.28 23.37 -21.34
N THR A 128 -12.75 22.73 -20.28
CA THR A 128 -13.11 21.30 -20.31
C THR A 128 -14.40 21.01 -21.09
N THR A 129 -15.21 22.04 -21.37
CA THR A 129 -16.44 21.92 -22.18
C THR A 129 -16.38 22.65 -23.51
N SER A 130 -15.21 23.13 -23.93
CA SER A 130 -15.07 23.85 -25.20
C SER A 130 -15.08 22.90 -26.39
N ASP A 131 -15.72 23.30 -27.49
CA ASP A 131 -15.65 22.63 -28.78
C ASP A 131 -14.49 23.16 -29.66
N ASP A 132 -13.91 24.30 -29.29
CA ASP A 132 -12.77 24.91 -29.98
C ASP A 132 -11.49 24.12 -29.66
N THR A 133 -10.83 23.58 -30.69
CA THR A 133 -9.62 22.76 -30.58
C THR A 133 -8.42 23.49 -29.98
N ASP A 134 -8.39 24.82 -30.08
CA ASP A 134 -7.30 25.64 -29.53
C ASP A 134 -7.53 26.01 -28.05
N LEU A 135 -8.78 25.88 -27.58
CA LEU A 135 -9.17 26.22 -26.21
C LEU A 135 -9.50 24.98 -25.37
N VAL A 136 -9.92 23.88 -25.97
CA VAL A 136 -10.33 22.68 -25.25
C VAL A 136 -9.18 22.07 -24.45
N MET A 137 -9.47 21.69 -23.21
CA MET A 137 -8.53 21.04 -22.31
C MET A 137 -9.08 19.68 -21.86
N PRO A 138 -8.27 18.60 -21.90
CA PRO A 138 -6.90 18.52 -22.40
C PRO A 138 -6.82 18.79 -23.92
N PRO A 139 -5.70 19.36 -24.41
CA PRO A 139 -5.57 19.64 -25.83
C PRO A 139 -5.46 18.31 -26.60
N PRO A 140 -5.91 18.26 -27.87
CA PRO A 140 -5.82 17.03 -28.68
C PRO A 140 -4.40 16.46 -28.78
N SER A 141 -3.37 17.32 -28.73
CA SER A 141 -1.96 16.95 -28.72
C SER A 141 -1.53 16.12 -27.50
N ALA A 142 -2.22 16.26 -26.37
CA ALA A 142 -1.96 15.49 -25.15
C ALA A 142 -2.39 14.02 -25.27
N LYS A 143 -3.24 13.69 -26.26
CA LYS A 143 -3.73 12.31 -26.52
C LYS A 143 -4.44 11.64 -25.32
N LEU A 144 -4.98 12.44 -24.41
CA LEU A 144 -5.76 11.98 -23.24
C LEU A 144 -7.27 11.84 -23.55
N GLY A 145 -7.73 12.45 -24.64
CA GLY A 145 -9.15 12.59 -24.93
C GLY A 145 -9.81 13.68 -24.08
N GLN A 146 -11.11 13.86 -24.28
CA GLN A 146 -11.93 14.78 -23.48
C GLN A 146 -12.29 14.13 -22.14
N LEU A 147 -12.51 14.98 -21.12
CA LEU A 147 -13.05 14.51 -19.84
C LEU A 147 -14.43 13.88 -20.04
N SER A 148 -14.73 12.87 -19.22
CA SER A 148 -16.07 12.32 -19.17
C SER A 148 -17.07 13.35 -18.63
N LEU A 149 -18.34 13.25 -19.05
CA LEU A 149 -19.39 14.12 -18.50
C LEU A 149 -19.53 14.00 -16.98
N SER A 150 -19.21 12.84 -16.41
CA SER A 150 -19.17 12.63 -14.96
C SER A 150 -18.05 13.42 -14.29
N ASP A 151 -16.84 13.44 -14.86
CA ASP A 151 -15.71 14.18 -14.29
C ASP A 151 -15.95 15.68 -14.34
N ILE A 152 -16.50 16.16 -15.45
CA ILE A 152 -16.90 17.56 -15.60
C ILE A 152 -17.98 17.92 -14.56
N ALA A 153 -18.96 17.05 -14.33
CA ALA A 153 -19.99 17.28 -13.32
C ALA A 153 -19.41 17.31 -11.90
N ILE A 154 -18.45 16.41 -11.59
CA ILE A 154 -17.74 16.37 -10.31
C ILE A 154 -16.93 17.66 -10.09
N LEU A 155 -16.18 18.12 -11.10
CA LEU A 155 -15.43 19.38 -11.03
C LEU A 155 -16.36 20.57 -10.82
N LYS A 156 -17.47 20.65 -11.58
CA LYS A 156 -18.48 21.72 -11.43
C LYS A 156 -19.06 21.75 -10.02
N GLN A 157 -19.43 20.58 -9.48
CA GLN A 157 -19.99 20.49 -8.14
C GLN A 157 -18.96 20.90 -7.08
N TRP A 158 -17.72 20.40 -7.17
CA TRP A 158 -16.67 20.77 -6.22
C TRP A 158 -16.36 22.28 -6.23
N ILE A 159 -16.36 22.92 -7.40
CA ILE A 159 -16.20 24.37 -7.49
C ILE A 159 -17.41 25.10 -6.87
N THR A 160 -18.62 24.60 -7.13
CA THR A 160 -19.86 25.12 -6.52
C THR A 160 -19.80 25.05 -4.99
N ASP A 161 -19.20 23.99 -4.45
CA ASP A 161 -19.02 23.76 -3.01
C ASP A 161 -17.81 24.51 -2.42
N GLY A 162 -17.23 25.46 -3.18
CA GLY A 162 -16.16 26.34 -2.72
C GLY A 162 -14.74 25.89 -3.06
N ALA A 163 -14.56 24.87 -3.91
CA ALA A 163 -13.27 24.41 -4.41
C ALA A 163 -12.23 24.13 -3.31
N THR A 164 -12.65 23.49 -2.21
CA THR A 164 -11.76 23.23 -1.07
C THR A 164 -10.71 22.17 -1.44
N TYR A 165 -9.43 22.52 -1.29
CA TYR A 165 -8.29 21.61 -1.46
C TYR A 165 -8.02 20.84 -0.17
N GLU A 166 -7.53 19.60 -0.32
CA GLU A 166 -7.06 18.78 0.80
C GLU A 166 -5.56 18.47 0.65
N PRO A 167 -4.79 18.42 1.77
CA PRO A 167 -3.46 17.83 1.78
C PRO A 167 -3.48 16.41 1.22
N HIS A 168 -2.34 15.94 0.70
CA HIS A 168 -2.24 14.57 0.21
C HIS A 168 -2.64 13.57 1.31
N TRP A 169 -3.39 12.52 0.95
CA TRP A 169 -4.01 11.59 1.89
C TRP A 169 -3.02 10.97 2.88
N ALA A 170 -1.77 10.76 2.47
CA ALA A 170 -0.70 10.20 3.29
C ALA A 170 -0.29 11.11 4.48
N PHE A 171 -0.60 12.39 4.43
CA PHE A 171 -0.32 13.37 5.50
C PHE A 171 -1.56 13.71 6.34
N LEU A 172 -2.70 13.08 6.07
CA LEU A 172 -3.90 13.24 6.87
C LEU A 172 -3.92 12.17 7.97
N ALA A 173 -3.99 12.60 9.22
CA ALA A 173 -4.10 11.67 10.34
C ALA A 173 -5.39 10.83 10.21
N PRO A 174 -5.30 9.48 10.27
CA PRO A 174 -6.47 8.63 10.16
C PRO A 174 -7.40 8.85 11.36
N LYS A 175 -8.69 9.02 11.10
CA LYS A 175 -9.70 9.15 12.15
C LYS A 175 -10.18 7.76 12.56
N LYS A 176 -10.20 7.48 13.87
CA LYS A 176 -10.75 6.24 14.39
C LYS A 176 -12.22 6.11 13.97
N PRO A 177 -12.62 5.03 13.26
CA PRO A 177 -14.02 4.84 12.89
C PRO A 177 -14.88 4.67 14.15
N LYS A 178 -16.12 5.18 14.11
CA LYS A 178 -17.12 4.84 15.12
C LYS A 178 -17.52 3.38 14.87
N SER A 179 -17.28 2.50 15.85
CA SER A 179 -17.74 1.11 15.75
C SER A 179 -19.26 1.09 15.81
N THR A 180 -19.91 0.47 14.83
CA THR A 180 -21.34 0.15 14.88
C THR A 180 -21.53 -1.24 15.49
N PRO A 181 -22.24 -1.36 16.63
CA PRO A 181 -22.62 -2.68 17.16
C PRO A 181 -23.38 -3.48 16.07
N PRO A 182 -23.18 -4.81 15.97
CA PRO A 182 -22.50 -5.69 16.92
C PRO A 182 -21.00 -5.93 16.63
N ALA A 183 -20.34 -5.11 15.79
CA ALA A 183 -18.95 -5.37 15.40
C ALA A 183 -17.99 -5.39 16.61
N SER A 184 -17.19 -6.46 16.71
CA SER A 184 -16.25 -6.70 17.80
C SER A 184 -15.06 -5.73 17.80
N HIS A 185 -14.59 -5.33 16.62
CA HIS A 185 -13.47 -4.42 16.46
C HIS A 185 -13.76 -3.36 15.38
N PRO A 186 -13.32 -2.08 15.56
CA PRO A 186 -13.62 -1.03 14.58
C PRO A 186 -12.99 -1.26 13.19
N ILE A 187 -11.90 -2.04 13.11
CA ILE A 187 -11.32 -2.45 11.81
C ILE A 187 -12.22 -3.46 11.11
N ASP A 188 -12.76 -4.44 11.84
CA ASP A 188 -13.67 -5.44 11.27
C ASP A 188 -14.93 -4.76 10.71
N ASP A 189 -15.42 -3.72 11.38
CA ASP A 189 -16.52 -2.90 10.89
C ASP A 189 -16.17 -2.19 9.56
N ILE A 190 -14.99 -1.56 9.46
CA ILE A 190 -14.52 -0.96 8.20
C ILE A 190 -14.50 -2.01 7.08
N VAL A 191 -13.86 -3.15 7.34
CA VAL A 191 -13.68 -4.21 6.33
C VAL A 191 -15.03 -4.79 5.94
N SER A 192 -15.88 -5.15 6.89
CA SER A 192 -17.20 -5.74 6.66
C SER A 192 -18.11 -4.80 5.85
N ARG A 193 -18.11 -3.49 6.17
CA ARG A 193 -18.87 -2.51 5.39
C ARG A 193 -18.42 -2.45 3.93
N HIS A 194 -17.11 -2.50 3.69
CA HIS A 194 -16.57 -2.46 2.33
C HIS A 194 -16.84 -3.75 1.55
N LEU A 195 -16.69 -4.91 2.20
CA LEU A 195 -17.03 -6.21 1.61
C LEU A 195 -18.51 -6.28 1.24
N SER A 196 -19.40 -5.82 2.13
CA SER A 196 -20.85 -5.84 1.90
C SER A 196 -21.26 -5.02 0.67
N LYS A 197 -20.60 -3.88 0.41
CA LYS A 197 -20.81 -3.09 -0.82
C LYS A 197 -20.51 -3.87 -2.11
N HIS A 198 -19.66 -4.89 -2.02
CA HIS A 198 -19.28 -5.76 -3.14
C HIS A 198 -19.98 -7.14 -3.08
N GLY A 199 -20.99 -7.31 -2.22
CA GLY A 199 -21.67 -8.60 -2.04
C GLY A 199 -20.79 -9.68 -1.40
N LEU A 200 -19.70 -9.29 -0.72
CA LEU A 200 -18.75 -10.19 -0.07
C LEU A 200 -18.96 -10.21 1.45
N GLN A 201 -18.48 -11.27 2.10
CA GLN A 201 -18.52 -11.45 3.56
C GLN A 201 -17.13 -11.77 4.11
N LEU A 202 -16.95 -11.58 5.41
CA LEU A 202 -15.73 -12.00 6.10
C LEU A 202 -15.57 -13.52 6.03
N GLN A 203 -14.32 -13.96 5.91
CA GLN A 203 -13.98 -15.37 5.97
C GLN A 203 -14.18 -15.93 7.38
N GLN A 204 -14.41 -17.24 7.47
CA GLN A 204 -14.47 -17.93 8.75
C GLN A 204 -13.14 -17.78 9.51
N LYS A 205 -13.24 -17.63 10.83
CA LYS A 205 -12.07 -17.55 11.70
C LYS A 205 -11.25 -18.84 11.56
N ALA A 206 -9.94 -18.68 11.34
CA ALA A 206 -9.03 -19.80 11.23
C ALA A 206 -8.98 -20.65 12.52
N SER A 207 -8.60 -21.92 12.40
CA SER A 207 -8.43 -22.82 13.54
C SER A 207 -7.43 -22.26 14.56
N ARG A 208 -7.53 -22.66 15.83
CA ARG A 208 -6.61 -22.22 16.90
C ARG A 208 -5.15 -22.50 16.54
N THR A 209 -4.87 -23.69 16.01
CA THR A 209 -3.51 -24.08 15.59
C THR A 209 -3.00 -23.23 14.44
N THR A 210 -3.86 -22.92 13.46
CA THR A 210 -3.52 -22.02 12.34
C THR A 210 -3.22 -20.60 12.84
N LEU A 211 -4.04 -20.08 13.77
CA LEU A 211 -3.84 -18.75 14.34
C LEU A 211 -2.54 -18.67 15.15
N LEU A 212 -2.26 -19.66 15.99
CA LEU A 212 -0.99 -19.75 16.73
C LEU A 212 0.19 -19.75 15.76
N ARG A 213 0.17 -20.65 14.78
CA ARG A 213 1.27 -20.78 13.80
C ARG A 213 1.53 -19.46 13.06
N ARG A 214 0.48 -18.81 12.56
CA ARG A 214 0.61 -17.51 11.86
C ARG A 214 1.20 -16.45 12.79
N ALA A 215 0.61 -16.27 13.97
CA ALA A 215 1.07 -15.25 14.92
C ALA A 215 2.54 -15.47 15.34
N THR A 216 2.98 -16.71 15.57
CA THR A 216 4.38 -16.98 15.92
C THR A 216 5.33 -16.69 14.75
N PHE A 217 5.01 -17.14 13.53
CA PHE A 217 5.86 -16.81 12.38
C PHE A 217 5.91 -15.30 12.10
N ASP A 218 4.77 -14.63 12.14
CA ASP A 218 4.69 -13.20 11.83
C ASP A 218 5.46 -12.37 12.86
N LEU A 219 5.30 -12.69 14.15
CA LEU A 219 5.87 -11.89 15.23
C LEU A 219 7.29 -12.31 15.64
N THR A 220 7.71 -13.55 15.43
CA THR A 220 9.04 -14.01 15.89
C THR A 220 9.87 -14.70 14.81
N GLY A 221 9.31 -14.93 13.62
CA GLY A 221 9.98 -15.65 12.53
C GLY A 221 10.16 -17.15 12.77
N LEU A 222 9.66 -17.68 13.89
CA LEU A 222 9.86 -19.07 14.29
C LEU A 222 8.54 -19.84 14.40
N PRO A 223 8.55 -21.17 14.20
CA PRO A 223 7.38 -21.99 14.49
C PRO A 223 7.11 -22.07 16.01
N PRO A 224 5.85 -22.28 16.43
CA PRO A 224 5.55 -22.59 17.83
C PRO A 224 6.11 -23.97 18.21
N THR A 225 6.47 -24.13 19.48
CA THR A 225 6.84 -25.44 20.05
C THR A 225 5.62 -26.35 20.23
N ALA A 226 5.84 -27.66 20.31
CA ALA A 226 4.76 -28.63 20.55
C ALA A 226 3.97 -28.31 21.83
N THR A 227 4.68 -27.98 22.92
CA THR A 227 4.07 -27.61 24.20
C THR A 227 3.23 -26.33 24.10
N GLU A 228 3.67 -25.33 23.32
CA GLU A 228 2.86 -24.12 23.09
C GLU A 228 1.59 -24.43 22.29
N VAL A 229 1.67 -25.34 21.30
CA VAL A 229 0.50 -25.79 20.54
C VAL A 229 -0.52 -26.46 21.47
N GLU A 230 -0.09 -27.43 22.25
CA GLU A 230 -0.95 -28.15 23.20
C GLU A 230 -1.57 -27.19 24.23
N SER A 231 -0.75 -26.32 24.84
CA SER A 231 -1.20 -25.35 25.83
C SER A 231 -2.21 -24.36 25.24
N PHE A 232 -1.97 -23.86 24.03
CA PHE A 232 -2.88 -22.93 23.37
C PHE A 232 -4.16 -23.62 22.92
N GLN A 233 -4.11 -24.89 22.49
CA GLN A 233 -5.31 -25.65 22.14
C GLN A 233 -6.19 -25.92 23.37
N ALA A 234 -5.58 -26.27 24.50
CA ALA A 234 -6.30 -26.53 25.76
C ALA A 234 -6.89 -25.27 26.41
N ASN A 235 -6.36 -24.08 26.11
CA ASN A 235 -6.81 -22.83 26.72
C ASN A 235 -8.12 -22.31 26.10
N SER A 236 -9.25 -22.58 26.73
CA SER A 236 -10.59 -22.11 26.30
C SER A 236 -10.91 -20.65 26.68
N SER A 237 -10.00 -19.93 27.32
CA SER A 237 -10.24 -18.53 27.72
C SER A 237 -10.54 -17.65 26.49
N PRO A 238 -11.54 -16.74 26.58
CA PRO A 238 -11.81 -15.78 25.51
C PRO A 238 -10.60 -14.87 25.21
N ASP A 239 -9.72 -14.64 26.20
CA ASP A 239 -8.52 -13.81 26.07
C ASP A 239 -7.26 -14.58 25.63
N ALA A 240 -7.38 -15.90 25.37
CA ALA A 240 -6.22 -16.74 25.09
C ALA A 240 -5.35 -16.20 23.93
N TYR A 241 -5.99 -15.70 22.87
CA TYR A 241 -5.28 -15.16 21.71
C TYR A 241 -4.60 -13.83 22.02
N ARG A 242 -5.24 -12.94 22.78
CA ARG A 242 -4.62 -11.67 23.19
C ARG A 242 -3.37 -11.89 24.04
N LYS A 243 -3.47 -12.77 25.04
CA LYS A 243 -2.33 -13.13 25.91
C LYS A 243 -1.20 -13.79 25.14
N LEU A 244 -1.52 -14.59 24.11
CA LEU A 244 -0.52 -15.13 23.18
C LEU A 244 0.23 -14.00 22.47
N LEU A 245 -0.48 -13.03 21.90
CA LEU A 245 0.14 -11.89 21.21
C LEU A 245 1.02 -11.07 22.17
N ASP A 246 0.53 -10.73 23.36
CA ASP A 246 1.28 -9.99 24.37
C ASP A 246 2.61 -10.69 24.70
N ARG A 247 2.58 -12.03 24.89
CA ARG A 247 3.77 -12.84 25.13
C ARG A 247 4.75 -12.84 23.95
N LEU A 248 4.24 -12.95 22.72
CA LEU A 248 5.07 -12.96 21.52
C LEU A 248 5.74 -11.59 21.30
N LEU A 249 5.03 -10.49 21.51
CA LEU A 249 5.55 -9.13 21.41
C LEU A 249 6.61 -8.82 22.48
N GLN A 250 6.52 -9.44 23.66
CA GLN A 250 7.51 -9.33 24.73
C GLN A 250 8.75 -10.22 24.53
N SER A 251 8.75 -11.09 23.52
CA SER A 251 9.88 -11.96 23.23
C SER A 251 11.01 -11.15 22.59
N PRO A 252 12.29 -11.35 22.96
CA PRO A 252 13.42 -10.73 22.27
C PRO A 252 13.46 -11.01 20.76
N ARG A 253 12.87 -12.15 20.35
CA ARG A 253 12.75 -12.58 18.95
C ARG A 253 11.85 -11.66 18.13
N TYR A 254 10.96 -10.90 18.77
CA TYR A 254 10.13 -9.91 18.08
C TYR A 254 11.01 -8.83 17.42
N GLY A 255 11.91 -8.22 18.18
CA GLY A 255 12.85 -7.25 17.65
C GLY A 255 13.75 -7.82 16.55
N GLU A 256 14.20 -9.08 16.68
CA GLU A 256 14.97 -9.75 15.63
C GLU A 256 14.17 -9.91 14.32
N ARG A 257 12.91 -10.34 14.42
CA ARG A 257 12.03 -10.51 13.25
C ARG A 257 11.73 -9.18 12.58
N MET A 258 11.36 -8.17 13.36
CA MET A 258 11.03 -6.83 12.85
C MET A 258 12.25 -6.11 12.28
N ALA A 259 13.41 -6.27 12.90
CA ALA A 259 14.65 -5.69 12.41
C ALA A 259 15.03 -6.23 11.04
N SER A 260 14.82 -7.52 10.74
CA SER A 260 15.20 -8.12 9.45
C SER A 260 14.74 -7.29 8.25
N ASP A 261 13.44 -6.96 8.19
CA ASP A 261 12.88 -6.20 7.07
C ASP A 261 13.41 -4.75 7.05
N TRP A 262 13.68 -4.17 8.22
CA TRP A 262 14.29 -2.84 8.32
C TRP A 262 15.74 -2.81 7.85
N LEU A 263 16.54 -3.80 8.25
CA LEU A 263 17.94 -3.92 7.87
C LEU A 263 18.10 -4.01 6.35
N ASP A 264 17.20 -4.73 5.68
CA ASP A 264 17.15 -4.82 4.21
C ASP A 264 16.87 -3.46 3.56
N ILE A 265 15.85 -2.74 4.03
CA ILE A 265 15.49 -1.40 3.51
C ILE A 265 16.63 -0.40 3.77
N ALA A 266 17.26 -0.50 4.94
CA ALA A 266 18.39 0.34 5.34
C ALA A 266 19.70 -0.02 4.63
N ARG A 267 19.72 -1.09 3.82
CA ARG A 267 20.90 -1.62 3.12
C ARG A 267 22.05 -1.98 4.07
N TYR A 268 21.71 -2.49 5.25
CA TYR A 268 22.70 -2.97 6.19
C TYR A 268 23.53 -4.12 5.58
N SER A 269 24.85 -4.07 5.78
CA SER A 269 25.74 -5.17 5.47
C SER A 269 26.87 -5.25 6.50
N ASP A 270 27.29 -6.47 6.80
CA ASP A 270 28.51 -6.77 7.55
C ASP A 270 29.77 -6.62 6.67
N SER A 271 29.63 -6.16 5.42
CA SER A 271 30.70 -5.91 4.47
C SER A 271 30.55 -4.54 3.77
N TYR A 272 31.59 -4.10 3.06
CA TYR A 272 31.57 -2.81 2.34
C TYR A 272 30.77 -2.85 1.03
N GLY A 273 30.68 -4.03 0.40
CA GLY A 273 29.80 -4.27 -0.75
C GLY A 273 30.10 -3.48 -2.02
N PHE A 274 31.22 -2.75 -2.11
CA PHE A 274 31.57 -1.93 -3.29
C PHE A 274 32.64 -2.60 -4.17
N GLN A 275 33.80 -1.99 -4.38
CA GLN A 275 34.87 -2.54 -5.23
C GLN A 275 35.59 -3.72 -4.59
N ARG A 276 35.86 -3.63 -3.28
CA ARG A 276 36.43 -4.73 -2.49
C ARG A 276 35.50 -5.07 -1.34
N ASP A 277 34.86 -6.21 -1.45
CA ASP A 277 33.90 -6.70 -0.47
C ASP A 277 34.60 -7.34 0.74
N THR A 278 35.11 -6.50 1.64
CA THR A 278 35.72 -6.93 2.91
C THR A 278 34.76 -6.77 4.08
N PRO A 279 35.00 -7.49 5.20
CA PRO A 279 34.23 -7.28 6.43
C PRO A 279 34.27 -5.82 6.91
N ARG A 280 33.15 -5.37 7.46
CA ARG A 280 32.95 -4.04 8.06
C ARG A 280 32.69 -4.23 9.57
N PRO A 281 33.75 -4.34 10.39
CA PRO A 281 33.62 -4.82 11.77
C PRO A 281 32.96 -3.82 12.74
N THR A 282 32.62 -2.62 12.28
CA THR A 282 32.13 -1.51 13.11
C THR A 282 30.64 -1.24 13.00
N MET A 283 29.90 -1.95 12.12
CA MET A 283 28.49 -1.63 11.85
C MET A 283 27.48 -2.48 12.64
N TRP A 284 27.88 -3.66 13.12
CA TRP A 284 27.01 -4.53 13.92
C TRP A 284 26.38 -3.90 15.18
N PRO A 285 27.00 -2.92 15.88
CA PRO A 285 26.34 -2.29 17.01
C PRO A 285 25.06 -1.53 16.60
N TRP A 286 25.02 -0.98 15.39
CA TRP A 286 23.82 -0.33 14.87
C TRP A 286 22.69 -1.34 14.61
N ARG A 287 23.02 -2.53 14.07
CA ARG A 287 22.03 -3.62 13.91
C ARG A 287 21.43 -4.02 15.25
N ASP A 288 22.28 -4.20 16.26
CA ASP A 288 21.84 -4.58 17.60
C ASP A 288 20.99 -3.48 18.24
N TRP A 289 21.33 -2.21 17.99
CA TRP A 289 20.51 -1.05 18.36
C TRP A 289 19.12 -1.07 17.71
N VAL A 290 19.01 -1.40 16.42
CA VAL A 290 17.70 -1.54 15.73
C VAL A 290 16.85 -2.63 16.38
N ILE A 291 17.43 -3.81 16.62
CA ILE A 291 16.76 -4.94 17.28
C ILE A 291 16.24 -4.52 18.66
N LYS A 292 17.08 -3.86 19.45
CA LYS A 292 16.72 -3.34 20.76
C LYS A 292 15.61 -2.30 20.68
N SER A 293 15.67 -1.38 19.71
CA SER A 293 14.69 -0.32 19.52
C SER A 293 13.28 -0.85 19.26
N PHE A 294 13.15 -1.94 18.49
CA PHE A 294 11.88 -2.61 18.29
C PHE A 294 11.36 -3.28 19.58
N ASN A 295 12.23 -3.96 20.32
CA ASN A 295 11.85 -4.62 21.58
C ASN A 295 11.46 -3.62 22.67
N ASP A 296 12.13 -2.47 22.74
CA ASP A 296 11.80 -1.38 23.68
C ASP A 296 10.59 -0.55 23.23
N ASN A 297 10.07 -0.81 22.02
CA ASN A 297 8.95 -0.11 21.41
C ASN A 297 9.15 1.42 21.40
N ILE A 298 10.32 1.86 20.93
CA ILE A 298 10.62 3.30 20.79
C ILE A 298 9.59 3.92 19.84
N PRO A 299 9.02 5.10 20.17
CA PRO A 299 8.12 5.81 19.27
C PRO A 299 8.72 6.00 17.87
N TRP A 300 7.91 5.79 16.83
CA TRP A 300 8.36 5.79 15.43
C TRP A 300 9.06 7.10 15.03
N ASP A 301 8.55 8.23 15.48
CA ASP A 301 9.13 9.56 15.29
C ASP A 301 10.55 9.65 15.88
N ASN A 302 10.75 9.15 17.09
CA ASN A 302 12.08 9.08 17.71
C ASN A 302 13.00 8.07 16.99
N PHE A 303 12.49 6.89 16.63
CA PHE A 303 13.27 5.88 15.91
C PHE A 303 13.84 6.42 14.58
N VAL A 304 13.02 7.14 13.82
CA VAL A 304 13.45 7.78 12.56
C VAL A 304 14.35 8.99 12.84
N LEU A 305 13.96 9.87 13.77
CA LEU A 305 14.74 11.07 14.10
C LEU A 305 16.16 10.72 14.53
N TRP A 306 16.34 9.74 15.42
CA TRP A 306 17.65 9.36 15.92
C TRP A 306 18.53 8.77 14.82
N GLN A 307 17.96 8.04 13.87
CA GLN A 307 18.70 7.53 12.71
C GLN A 307 19.12 8.63 11.74
N LEU A 308 18.30 9.65 11.54
CA LEU A 308 18.61 10.73 10.60
C LEU A 308 19.55 11.77 11.20
N ALA A 309 19.37 12.13 12.48
CA ALA A 309 20.02 13.30 13.10
C ALA A 309 20.23 13.16 14.62
N GLY A 310 20.31 11.95 15.15
CA GLY A 310 20.52 11.72 16.59
C GLY A 310 21.80 12.33 17.17
N ASP A 311 22.86 12.48 16.38
CA ASP A 311 24.12 13.14 16.76
C ASP A 311 24.01 14.68 16.79
N LEU A 312 23.00 15.24 16.15
CA LEU A 312 22.71 16.68 16.13
C LEU A 312 21.74 17.10 17.25
N LEU A 313 21.25 16.15 18.06
CA LEU A 313 20.42 16.46 19.21
C LEU A 313 21.25 17.16 20.30
N PRO A 314 20.70 18.16 20.99
CA PRO A 314 21.34 18.74 22.16
C PRO A 314 21.65 17.66 23.20
N ASP A 315 22.89 17.65 23.71
CA ASP A 315 23.37 16.68 24.70
C ASP A 315 23.12 15.21 24.31
N ALA A 316 23.33 14.88 23.03
CA ALA A 316 23.06 13.57 22.46
C ALA A 316 23.68 12.42 23.28
N THR A 317 22.84 11.43 23.60
CA THR A 317 23.26 10.18 24.25
C THR A 317 24.05 9.29 23.29
N GLN A 318 24.80 8.32 23.82
CA GLN A 318 25.53 7.36 23.00
C GLN A 318 24.62 6.56 22.07
N GLU A 319 23.41 6.20 22.51
CA GLU A 319 22.43 5.48 21.69
C GLU A 319 21.93 6.35 20.53
N GLN A 320 21.69 7.65 20.77
CA GLN A 320 21.29 8.60 19.71
C GLN A 320 22.41 8.82 18.71
N MET A 321 23.65 8.95 19.17
CA MET A 321 24.83 9.04 18.29
C MET A 321 25.09 7.72 17.54
N LEU A 322 24.80 6.57 18.13
CA LEU A 322 24.93 5.27 17.47
C LEU A 322 23.89 5.12 16.34
N ALA A 323 22.65 5.55 16.59
CA ALA A 323 21.55 5.45 15.64
C ALA A 323 21.87 6.14 14.30
N THR A 324 22.62 7.25 14.30
CA THR A 324 23.00 7.98 13.08
C THR A 324 23.98 7.26 12.17
N ALA A 325 24.52 6.12 12.62
CA ALA A 325 25.25 5.20 11.76
C ALA A 325 24.39 4.72 10.56
N PHE A 326 23.05 4.86 10.63
CA PHE A 326 22.12 4.70 9.51
C PHE A 326 22.57 5.43 8.24
N ASN A 327 22.99 6.70 8.35
CA ASN A 327 23.46 7.51 7.22
C ASN A 327 24.73 6.95 6.57
N ARG A 328 25.40 6.00 7.23
CA ARG A 328 26.61 5.32 6.74
C ARG A 328 26.35 3.88 6.30
N LEU A 329 25.11 3.43 6.12
CA LEU A 329 24.84 2.05 5.71
C LEU A 329 25.02 1.82 4.20
N HIS A 330 25.00 2.87 3.39
CA HIS A 330 25.28 2.79 1.96
C HIS A 330 26.65 2.14 1.69
N GLN A 331 26.78 1.52 0.51
CA GLN A 331 28.03 0.94 0.02
C GLN A 331 29.16 1.97 0.13
N GLN A 332 30.31 1.53 0.62
CA GLN A 332 31.44 2.41 0.92
C GLN A 332 32.70 2.02 0.17
N GLU A 333 33.37 3.03 -0.38
CA GLU A 333 34.72 2.90 -0.87
C GLU A 333 35.69 2.60 0.28
N ASN A 334 36.55 1.61 0.08
CA ASN A 334 37.60 1.24 1.02
C ASN A 334 38.97 1.04 0.31
N GLU A 335 39.06 1.41 -0.96
CA GLU A 335 40.31 1.53 -1.72
C GLU A 335 40.93 2.94 -1.55
N GLY A 336 42.23 3.05 -1.81
CA GLY A 336 42.90 4.36 -1.92
C GLY A 336 42.64 4.98 -3.29
N GLY A 337 42.51 6.32 -3.34
CA GLY A 337 42.39 7.06 -4.61
C GLY A 337 40.97 7.50 -4.98
N SER A 338 40.05 7.57 -4.02
CA SER A 338 38.69 8.08 -4.28
C SER A 338 38.70 9.56 -4.69
N VAL A 339 37.94 9.88 -5.73
CA VAL A 339 37.66 11.27 -6.13
C VAL A 339 36.40 11.71 -5.41
N ALA A 340 36.53 12.65 -4.47
CA ALA A 340 35.43 13.06 -3.59
C ALA A 340 34.17 13.50 -4.36
N GLU A 341 34.32 14.21 -5.47
CA GLU A 341 33.20 14.71 -6.27
C GLU A 341 32.47 13.59 -7.03
N GLU A 342 33.18 12.58 -7.54
CA GLU A 342 32.55 11.41 -8.17
C GLU A 342 31.69 10.65 -7.15
N TYR A 343 32.19 10.52 -5.92
CA TYR A 343 31.47 9.83 -4.85
C TYR A 343 30.24 10.59 -4.39
N ARG A 344 30.35 11.92 -4.25
CA ARG A 344 29.23 12.80 -3.89
C ARG A 344 28.10 12.71 -4.92
N VAL A 345 28.41 12.71 -6.23
CA VAL A 345 27.38 12.67 -7.28
C VAL A 345 26.73 11.29 -7.43
N ARG A 346 27.48 10.20 -7.21
CA ARG A 346 26.96 8.85 -7.41
C ARG A 346 26.17 8.29 -6.23
N TYR A 347 26.44 8.74 -5.00
CA TYR A 347 26.03 7.99 -3.79
C TYR A 347 25.42 8.83 -2.65
N VAL A 348 25.41 10.16 -2.76
CA VAL A 348 24.71 11.09 -1.83
C VAL A 348 23.66 11.86 -2.62
#